data_AF-A0A248UPX3-F1
#
_entry.id   AF-A0A248UPX3-F1
#
_cell.length_a   1.000
_cell.length_b   1.000
_cell.length_c   1.000
_cell.angle_alpha   90.00
_cell.angle_beta   90.00
_cell.angle_gamma   90.00
#
_symmetry.space_group_name_H-M   'P 1'
#
loop_
_entity.id
_entity.type
_entity.pdbx_description
1 polymer ?
#
loop_
_entity_poly.entity_id
_entity_poly.type
_entity_poly.pdbx_seq_one_letter_code
_entity_poly.pdbx_strand_id
1 'polypeptide(L)'
;MKITRIGPDTVFHQYLTPKWAFLPISGAGAAVDGGRFNRPGVEALYLSMAPQTALEEHRQGASITPPATLAAYKITLSEVADLSKGFDPLHWDIAWAQWHCAWRKIARIDRKVPTSMRKRLVLQISARTRQAIPAHVDSMDDGLKALLAAQILELESRIEHVITQEKTLADKAMRLRSIPGIGPVSAAMLIAEMPELGKMTSGEAAAMTGLAPVPYGSGTMRGKRMIAGGRRALRHVLYQAALAAAYHNLVLKSVAQRLKERGKPHKLVIVAVARRLVTIANAILKSGASWSHQSQT
;
A
#
# COMPACT_ATOMS: atom_id res chain seq x y z
N MET A 1 -28.05 12.39 -9.29
CA MET A 1 -27.41 13.04 -8.12
C MET A 1 -27.69 14.52 -8.22
N LYS A 2 -28.13 15.17 -7.14
CA LYS A 2 -28.25 16.63 -7.13
C LYS A 2 -26.85 17.26 -7.10
N ILE A 3 -26.52 18.06 -8.11
CA ILE A 3 -25.23 18.74 -8.23
C ILE A 3 -25.48 20.24 -8.10
N THR A 4 -24.66 20.90 -7.29
CA THR A 4 -24.68 22.34 -7.08
C THR A 4 -23.30 22.94 -7.34
N ARG A 5 -23.28 24.25 -7.53
CA ARG A 5 -22.05 25.05 -7.59
C ARG A 5 -21.78 25.66 -6.21
N ILE A 6 -20.50 25.81 -5.85
CA ILE A 6 -20.04 26.63 -4.73
C ILE A 6 -19.19 27.75 -5.30
N GLY A 7 -19.38 28.98 -4.82
CA GLY A 7 -18.61 30.15 -5.23
C GLY A 7 -19.39 31.19 -6.05
N PRO A 8 -18.71 32.24 -6.52
CA PRO A 8 -17.26 32.43 -6.38
C PRO A 8 -16.83 32.75 -4.93
N ASP A 9 -15.61 32.32 -4.58
CA ASP A 9 -14.88 32.64 -3.34
C ASP A 9 -15.67 32.47 -2.03
N THR A 10 -16.52 31.45 -1.97
CA THR A 10 -17.22 31.14 -0.72
C THR A 10 -16.21 30.70 0.34
N VAL A 11 -16.31 31.29 1.54
CA VAL A 11 -15.35 31.05 2.62
C VAL A 11 -15.71 29.78 3.38
N PHE A 12 -14.70 28.92 3.57
CA PHE A 12 -14.76 27.75 4.41
C PHE A 12 -13.58 27.73 5.39
N HIS A 13 -13.72 26.96 6.46
CA HIS A 13 -12.82 26.91 7.59
C HIS A 13 -12.37 25.49 7.91
N GLN A 14 -11.13 25.35 8.37
CA GLN A 14 -10.57 24.10 8.89
C GLN A 14 -9.66 24.36 10.08
N TYR A 15 -9.74 23.51 11.10
CA TYR A 15 -8.74 23.46 12.17
C TYR A 15 -7.69 22.39 11.85
N LEU A 16 -6.47 22.84 11.59
CA LEU A 16 -5.32 22.01 11.25
C LEU A 16 -4.55 21.67 12.53
N THR A 17 -4.23 20.38 12.74
CA THR A 17 -3.28 20.00 13.78
C THR A 17 -1.89 20.61 13.46
N PRO A 18 -1.06 20.96 14.46
CA PRO A 18 0.24 21.59 14.25
C PRO A 18 1.13 20.86 13.24
N LYS A 19 1.06 19.52 13.21
CA LYS A 19 1.75 18.66 12.25
C LYS A 19 1.44 18.98 10.79
N TRP A 20 0.28 19.53 10.46
CA TRP A 20 -0.15 19.77 9.07
C TRP A 20 -0.36 21.26 8.77
N ALA A 21 -0.17 22.15 9.74
CA ALA A 21 -0.41 23.58 9.58
C ALA A 21 0.49 24.23 8.52
N PHE A 22 1.67 23.66 8.24
CA PHE A 22 2.61 24.17 7.23
C PHE A 22 2.22 23.82 5.77
N LEU A 23 1.23 22.93 5.56
CA LEU A 23 0.72 22.51 4.25
C LEU A 23 -0.82 22.56 4.26
N PRO A 24 -1.44 23.76 4.35
CA PRO A 24 -2.87 23.90 4.62
C PRO A 24 -3.78 23.35 3.50
N ILE A 25 -3.28 23.23 2.27
CA ILE A 25 -4.03 22.66 1.14
C ILE A 25 -3.86 21.14 1.00
N SER A 26 -3.01 20.51 1.80
CA SER A 26 -2.78 19.06 1.73
C SER A 26 -3.88 18.28 2.45
N GLY A 27 -4.40 17.24 1.79
CA GLY A 27 -5.32 16.28 2.41
C GLY A 27 -4.61 15.08 3.05
N ALA A 28 -3.28 15.12 3.18
CA ALA A 28 -2.47 14.00 3.64
C ALA A 28 -2.86 13.50 5.04
N GLY A 29 -3.24 14.40 5.95
CA GLY A 29 -3.73 14.01 7.28
C GLY A 29 -4.98 13.12 7.21
N ALA A 30 -5.95 13.49 6.37
CA ALA A 30 -7.14 12.67 6.14
C ALA A 30 -6.81 11.36 5.42
N ALA A 31 -5.76 11.32 4.60
CA ALA A 31 -5.33 10.11 3.90
C ALA A 31 -4.69 9.07 4.84
N VAL A 32 -4.11 9.46 5.98
CA VAL A 32 -3.49 8.50 6.91
C VAL A 32 -4.51 7.46 7.39
N ASP A 33 -5.65 7.93 7.93
CA ASP A 33 -6.66 7.07 8.55
C ASP A 33 -7.96 6.94 7.74
N GLY A 34 -8.11 7.74 6.68
CA GLY A 34 -9.39 7.94 6.03
C GLY A 34 -10.35 8.78 6.89
N GLY A 35 -11.57 8.93 6.40
CA GLY A 35 -12.62 9.72 7.04
C GLY A 35 -14.00 9.35 6.51
N ARG A 36 -15.05 10.07 6.94
CA ARG A 36 -16.43 9.76 6.55
C ARG A 36 -16.60 9.59 5.04
N PHE A 37 -15.92 10.44 4.28
CA PHE A 37 -15.99 10.48 2.82
C PHE A 37 -14.63 10.30 2.15
N ASN A 38 -13.64 9.64 2.78
CA ASN A 38 -12.38 9.28 2.11
C ASN A 38 -11.77 8.00 2.70
N ARG A 39 -11.09 7.21 1.86
CA ARG A 39 -10.40 5.98 2.32
C ARG A 39 -8.99 6.32 2.79
N PRO A 40 -8.37 5.46 3.62
CA PRO A 40 -6.93 5.50 3.81
C PRO A 40 -6.19 5.49 2.47
N GLY A 41 -5.16 6.32 2.34
CA GLY A 41 -4.39 6.58 1.12
C GLY A 41 -5.01 7.61 0.16
N VAL A 42 -6.22 8.13 0.42
CA VAL A 42 -6.87 9.12 -0.45
C VAL A 42 -7.01 10.45 0.28
N GLU A 43 -6.37 11.48 -0.27
CA GLU A 43 -6.44 12.83 0.27
C GLU A 43 -7.85 13.42 0.19
N ALA A 44 -8.18 14.21 1.22
CA ALA A 44 -9.43 14.96 1.30
C ALA A 44 -9.26 16.14 2.26
N LEU A 45 -9.88 17.27 1.92
CA LEU A 45 -10.04 18.39 2.84
C LEU A 45 -11.45 18.32 3.45
N TYR A 46 -11.52 18.39 4.78
CA TYR A 46 -12.77 18.47 5.53
C TYR A 46 -12.93 19.90 6.00
N LEU A 47 -13.88 20.60 5.39
CA LEU A 47 -14.07 22.03 5.56
C LEU A 47 -15.50 22.31 6.03
N SER A 48 -15.68 23.39 6.76
CA SER A 48 -16.99 23.86 7.21
C SER A 48 -17.22 25.32 6.83
N MET A 49 -18.46 25.70 6.52
CA MET A 49 -18.81 27.11 6.30
C MET A 49 -18.65 27.94 7.59
N ALA A 50 -18.97 27.34 8.75
CA ALA A 50 -18.84 27.99 10.05
C ALA A 50 -17.58 27.55 10.79
N PRO A 51 -16.78 28.48 11.35
CA PRO A 51 -15.57 28.15 12.10
C PRO A 51 -15.89 27.35 13.38
N GLN A 52 -17.03 27.60 14.03
CA GLN A 52 -17.46 26.84 15.21
C GLN A 52 -17.67 25.35 14.89
N THR A 53 -18.36 25.04 13.78
CA THR A 53 -18.53 23.65 13.34
C THR A 53 -17.19 22.99 12.97
N ALA A 54 -16.25 23.75 12.37
CA ALA A 54 -14.91 23.24 12.11
C ALA A 54 -14.15 22.89 13.41
N LEU A 55 -14.35 23.69 14.46
CA LEU A 55 -13.78 23.43 15.79
C LEU A 55 -14.36 22.17 16.42
N GLU A 56 -15.68 22.00 16.37
CA GLU A 56 -16.37 20.83 16.94
C GLU A 56 -15.93 19.53 16.25
N GLU A 57 -15.84 19.53 14.92
CA GLU A 57 -15.32 18.39 14.15
C GLU A 57 -13.86 18.09 14.48
N HIS A 58 -13.04 19.12 14.70
CA HIS A 58 -11.64 18.96 15.12
C HIS A 58 -11.50 18.37 16.52
N ARG A 59 -12.34 18.81 17.48
CA ARG A 59 -12.33 18.28 18.86
C ARG A 59 -12.68 16.79 18.88
N GLN A 60 -13.46 16.30 17.92
CA GLN A 60 -13.89 14.89 17.85
C GLN A 60 -14.51 14.38 19.17
N GLY A 61 -15.17 15.25 19.93
CA GLY A 61 -15.74 14.93 21.24
C GLY A 61 -14.75 14.95 22.41
N ALA A 62 -13.52 15.43 22.23
CA ALA A 62 -12.57 15.63 23.32
C ALA A 62 -13.02 16.75 24.26
N SER A 63 -12.92 16.49 25.57
CA SER A 63 -13.28 17.45 26.63
C SER A 63 -12.43 18.72 26.57
N ILE A 64 -11.16 18.61 26.17
CA ILE A 64 -10.24 19.73 25.97
C ILE A 64 -9.90 19.83 24.49
N THR A 65 -9.89 21.05 23.96
CA THR A 65 -9.51 21.33 22.58
C THR A 65 -8.00 21.12 22.39
N PRO A 66 -7.57 20.19 21.51
CA PRO A 66 -6.15 20.06 21.16
C PRO A 66 -5.62 21.33 20.48
N PRO A 67 -4.30 21.59 20.54
CA PRO A 67 -3.71 22.72 19.83
C PRO A 67 -3.96 22.57 18.33
N ALA A 68 -4.36 23.67 17.68
CA ALA A 68 -4.69 23.70 16.27
C ALA A 68 -4.59 25.11 15.68
N THR A 69 -4.36 25.19 14.37
CA THR A 69 -4.38 26.43 13.59
C THR A 69 -5.68 26.52 12.80
N LEU A 70 -6.42 27.62 12.94
CA LEU A 70 -7.58 27.91 12.10
C LEU A 70 -7.12 28.44 10.75
N ALA A 71 -7.49 27.76 9.68
CA ALA A 71 -7.28 28.18 8.30
C ALA A 71 -8.62 28.49 7.62
N ALA A 72 -8.65 29.57 6.84
CA ALA A 72 -9.78 29.95 6.00
C ALA A 72 -9.42 29.75 4.51
N TYR A 73 -10.36 29.22 3.75
CA TYR A 73 -10.21 28.86 2.34
C TYR A 73 -11.27 29.59 1.54
N LYS A 74 -10.88 30.23 0.44
CA LYS A 74 -11.81 30.72 -0.58
C LYS A 74 -12.02 29.62 -1.61
N ILE A 75 -13.26 29.19 -1.80
CA ILE A 75 -13.59 28.03 -2.61
C ILE A 75 -14.51 28.41 -3.75
N THR A 76 -14.12 27.97 -4.94
CA THR A 76 -14.96 27.97 -6.15
C THR A 76 -14.96 26.56 -6.73
N LEU A 77 -16.11 25.90 -6.75
CA LEU A 77 -16.31 24.54 -7.27
C LEU A 77 -17.52 24.50 -8.20
N SER A 78 -17.32 23.96 -9.41
CA SER A 78 -18.35 23.85 -10.44
C SER A 78 -19.35 22.72 -10.19
N GLU A 79 -18.88 21.58 -9.65
CA GLU A 79 -19.71 20.39 -9.44
C GLU A 79 -19.54 19.84 -8.01
N VAL A 80 -20.54 20.07 -7.17
CA VAL A 80 -20.59 19.58 -5.79
C VAL A 80 -21.84 18.76 -5.56
N ALA A 81 -21.66 17.54 -5.05
CA ALA A 81 -22.74 16.66 -4.66
C ALA A 81 -23.47 17.24 -3.42
N ASP A 82 -24.72 17.70 -3.58
CA ASP A 82 -25.46 18.40 -2.52
C ASP A 82 -26.24 17.43 -1.62
N LEU A 83 -25.64 17.04 -0.50
CA LEU A 83 -26.25 16.18 0.52
C LEU A 83 -26.97 16.96 1.65
N SER A 84 -27.08 18.29 1.56
CA SER A 84 -27.55 19.15 2.67
C SER A 84 -29.00 18.88 3.08
N LYS A 85 -29.86 18.49 2.13
CA LYS A 85 -31.27 18.17 2.36
C LYS A 85 -31.54 16.69 2.67
N GLY A 86 -30.49 15.90 2.92
CA GLY A 86 -30.61 14.47 3.13
C GLY A 86 -30.70 13.65 1.85
N PHE A 87 -31.07 12.38 1.98
CA PHE A 87 -31.23 11.47 0.84
C PHE A 87 -32.60 11.69 0.19
N ASP A 88 -32.60 11.85 -1.14
CA ASP A 88 -33.81 11.99 -1.96
C ASP A 88 -33.80 10.91 -3.05
N PRO A 89 -34.72 9.94 -3.04
CA PRO A 89 -34.73 8.84 -4.01
C PRO A 89 -34.98 9.27 -5.46
N LEU A 90 -35.54 10.47 -5.70
CA LEU A 90 -35.75 11.00 -7.05
C LEU A 90 -34.43 11.51 -7.65
N HIS A 91 -33.53 12.00 -6.82
CA HIS A 91 -32.27 12.59 -7.24
C HIS A 91 -31.06 11.71 -6.96
N TRP A 92 -31.18 10.70 -6.12
CA TRP A 92 -30.07 9.86 -5.67
C TRP A 92 -30.41 8.38 -5.85
N ASP A 93 -29.46 7.63 -6.40
CA ASP A 93 -29.52 6.16 -6.44
C ASP A 93 -29.74 5.62 -5.02
N ILE A 94 -30.65 4.65 -4.86
CA ILE A 94 -30.99 4.01 -3.59
C ILE A 94 -29.79 3.52 -2.80
N ALA A 95 -28.69 3.20 -3.49
CA ALA A 95 -27.41 2.93 -2.89
C ALA A 95 -27.07 4.01 -1.85
N TRP A 96 -27.30 5.30 -2.12
CA TRP A 96 -27.00 6.47 -1.27
C TRP A 96 -27.77 6.56 0.04
N ALA A 97 -28.88 5.84 0.23
CA ALA A 97 -29.72 5.93 1.43
C ALA A 97 -28.93 5.85 2.76
N GLN A 98 -27.91 5.00 2.83
CA GLN A 98 -27.06 4.81 4.01
C GLN A 98 -25.79 5.69 4.04
N TRP A 99 -25.77 6.85 3.39
CA TRP A 99 -24.58 7.73 3.38
C TRP A 99 -24.22 8.23 4.79
N HIS A 100 -25.22 8.41 5.64
CA HIS A 100 -25.09 8.91 7.01
C HIS A 100 -24.67 7.83 8.02
N CYS A 101 -24.28 6.63 7.57
CA CYS A 101 -23.91 5.50 8.44
C CYS A 101 -22.89 5.86 9.53
N ALA A 102 -22.89 5.09 10.62
CA ALA A 102 -21.97 5.21 11.76
C ALA A 102 -20.53 4.79 11.37
N TRP A 103 -19.91 5.55 10.46
CA TRP A 103 -18.68 5.18 9.76
C TRP A 103 -17.51 4.92 10.72
N ARG A 104 -17.42 5.65 11.84
CA ARG A 104 -16.36 5.44 12.84
C ARG A 104 -16.47 4.06 13.48
N LYS A 105 -17.67 3.62 13.86
CA LYS A 105 -17.90 2.25 14.38
C LYS A 105 -17.56 1.21 13.32
N ILE A 106 -18.09 1.37 12.11
CA ILE A 106 -17.88 0.41 11.02
C ILE A 106 -16.39 0.28 10.66
N ALA A 107 -15.67 1.41 10.56
CA ALA A 107 -14.26 1.43 10.18
C ALA A 107 -13.32 1.04 11.33
N ARG A 108 -13.51 1.61 12.53
CA ARG A 108 -12.55 1.46 13.65
C ARG A 108 -12.84 0.26 14.54
N ILE A 109 -14.12 -0.09 14.73
CA ILE A 109 -14.53 -1.21 15.60
C ILE A 109 -14.76 -2.46 14.75
N ASP A 110 -15.67 -2.39 13.78
CA ASP A 110 -16.07 -3.56 12.99
C ASP A 110 -15.06 -3.93 11.90
N ARG A 111 -14.07 -3.07 11.65
CA ARG A 111 -13.01 -3.20 10.62
C ARG A 111 -13.54 -3.52 9.22
N LYS A 112 -14.71 -2.98 8.88
CA LYS A 112 -15.33 -3.06 7.55
C LYS A 112 -15.23 -1.72 6.83
N VAL A 113 -15.40 -1.73 5.50
CA VAL A 113 -15.41 -0.48 4.72
C VAL A 113 -16.80 0.19 4.83
N PRO A 114 -16.91 1.40 5.39
CA PRO A 114 -18.17 2.12 5.47
C PRO A 114 -18.79 2.37 4.09
N THR A 115 -20.11 2.35 4.05
CA THR A 115 -20.87 2.57 2.82
C THR A 115 -20.57 3.95 2.23
N SER A 116 -20.37 4.98 3.06
CA SER A 116 -19.97 6.33 2.64
C SER A 116 -18.61 6.36 1.90
N MET A 117 -17.63 5.54 2.31
CA MET A 117 -16.32 5.42 1.64
C MET A 117 -16.39 4.62 0.33
N ARG A 118 -17.31 3.65 0.20
CA ARG A 118 -17.54 2.94 -1.06
C ARG A 118 -18.13 3.86 -2.12
N LYS A 119 -19.07 4.70 -1.72
CA LYS A 119 -19.84 5.59 -2.61
C LYS A 119 -19.05 6.74 -3.20
N ARG A 120 -18.06 7.30 -2.48
CA ARG A 120 -17.13 8.29 -3.08
C ARG A 120 -16.42 7.75 -4.32
N LEU A 121 -16.03 6.46 -4.33
CA LEU A 121 -15.35 5.87 -5.49
C LEU A 121 -16.25 5.90 -6.72
N VAL A 122 -17.55 5.63 -6.54
CA VAL A 122 -18.54 5.74 -7.63
C VAL A 122 -18.64 7.18 -8.13
N LEU A 123 -18.67 8.18 -7.24
CA LEU A 123 -18.65 9.59 -7.67
C LEU A 123 -17.36 10.00 -8.34
N GLN A 124 -16.21 9.54 -7.85
CA GLN A 124 -14.91 9.84 -8.46
C GLN A 124 -14.80 9.21 -9.85
N ILE A 125 -15.29 7.98 -10.02
CA ILE A 125 -15.34 7.32 -11.34
C ILE A 125 -16.31 8.08 -12.24
N SER A 126 -17.55 8.36 -11.81
CA SER A 126 -18.53 9.08 -12.63
C SER A 126 -18.11 10.52 -12.96
N ALA A 127 -17.44 11.23 -12.06
CA ALA A 127 -16.89 12.57 -12.31
C ALA A 127 -15.70 12.51 -13.30
N ARG A 128 -14.83 11.50 -13.18
CA ARG A 128 -13.75 11.22 -14.16
C ARG A 128 -14.26 10.69 -15.49
N THR A 129 -15.45 10.12 -15.54
CA THR A 129 -16.10 9.70 -16.80
C THR A 129 -16.83 10.87 -17.47
N ARG A 130 -17.35 11.84 -16.69
CA ARG A 130 -18.00 13.06 -17.22
C ARG A 130 -17.02 14.15 -17.62
N GLN A 131 -15.95 14.33 -16.85
CA GLN A 131 -14.77 15.03 -17.33
C GLN A 131 -14.06 14.06 -18.27
N ALA A 132 -14.39 14.10 -19.56
CA ALA A 132 -13.62 13.39 -20.58
C ALA A 132 -12.13 13.58 -20.26
N ILE A 133 -11.44 12.50 -19.90
CA ILE A 133 -9.99 12.51 -19.73
C ILE A 133 -9.45 12.99 -21.08
N PRO A 134 -8.82 14.17 -21.17
CA PRO A 134 -8.32 14.63 -22.46
C PRO A 134 -7.22 13.67 -22.89
N ALA A 135 -7.31 13.15 -24.11
CA ALA A 135 -6.35 12.20 -24.70
C ALA A 135 -4.87 12.66 -24.62
N HIS A 136 -4.60 13.93 -24.33
CA HIS A 136 -3.25 14.46 -24.11
C HIS A 136 -2.59 14.00 -22.79
N VAL A 137 -3.36 13.51 -21.81
CA VAL A 137 -2.78 12.99 -20.55
C VAL A 137 -2.22 11.58 -20.75
N ASP A 138 -2.85 10.77 -21.60
CA ASP A 138 -2.35 9.43 -21.95
C ASP A 138 -1.01 9.52 -22.73
N SER A 139 -0.84 10.51 -23.60
CA SER A 139 0.41 10.69 -24.36
C SER A 139 1.58 11.27 -23.54
N MET A 140 1.32 12.13 -22.55
CA MET A 140 2.33 12.56 -21.58
C MET A 140 2.81 11.39 -20.71
N ASP A 141 1.91 10.47 -20.38
CA ASP A 141 2.21 9.28 -19.60
C ASP A 141 3.06 8.27 -20.39
N ASP A 142 2.79 8.05 -21.67
CA ASP A 142 3.53 7.07 -22.47
C ASP A 142 4.96 7.50 -22.78
N GLY A 143 5.19 8.80 -23.03
CA GLY A 143 6.54 9.36 -23.15
C GLY A 143 7.34 9.23 -21.85
N LEU A 144 6.73 9.52 -20.71
CA LEU A 144 7.36 9.37 -19.39
C LEU A 144 7.60 7.90 -19.03
N LYS A 145 6.65 7.01 -19.33
CA LYS A 145 6.81 5.55 -19.16
C LYS A 145 7.96 5.03 -20.01
N ALA A 146 8.07 5.48 -21.27
CA ALA A 146 9.17 5.10 -22.15
C ALA A 146 10.52 5.58 -21.63
N LEU A 147 10.59 6.84 -21.14
CA LEU A 147 11.79 7.38 -20.51
C LEU A 147 12.20 6.58 -19.27
N LEU A 148 11.26 6.33 -18.35
CA LEU A 148 11.51 5.54 -17.14
C LEU A 148 11.91 4.10 -17.48
N ALA A 149 11.28 3.49 -18.47
CA ALA A 149 11.65 2.14 -18.94
C ALA A 149 13.08 2.11 -19.50
N ALA A 150 13.47 3.11 -20.29
CA ALA A 150 14.85 3.23 -20.80
C ALA A 150 15.86 3.41 -19.66
N GLN A 151 15.56 4.27 -18.68
CA GLN A 151 16.41 4.48 -17.50
C GLN A 151 16.53 3.21 -16.64
N ILE A 152 15.42 2.47 -16.45
CA ILE A 152 15.43 1.19 -15.74
C ILE A 152 16.34 0.20 -16.46
N LEU A 153 16.20 0.06 -17.79
CA LEU A 153 17.05 -0.85 -18.59
C LEU A 153 18.52 -0.46 -18.53
N GLU A 154 18.84 0.83 -18.58
CA GLU A 154 20.22 1.31 -18.42
C GLU A 154 20.79 0.93 -17.05
N LEU A 155 20.04 1.17 -15.98
CA LEU A 155 20.46 0.82 -14.62
C LEU A 155 20.60 -0.68 -14.42
N GLU A 156 19.66 -1.47 -14.95
CA GLU A 156 19.73 -2.94 -14.91
C GLU A 156 20.98 -3.46 -15.63
N SER A 157 21.31 -2.90 -16.81
CA SER A 157 22.52 -3.24 -17.56
C SER A 157 23.80 -2.88 -16.79
N ARG A 158 23.84 -1.71 -16.15
CA ARG A 158 24.97 -1.28 -15.32
C ARG A 158 25.17 -2.19 -14.10
N ILE A 159 24.08 -2.60 -13.46
CA ILE A 159 24.12 -3.56 -12.34
C ILE A 159 24.64 -4.91 -12.82
N GLU A 160 24.15 -5.41 -13.95
CA GLU A 160 24.62 -6.68 -14.52
C GLU A 160 26.11 -6.62 -14.87
N HIS A 161 26.57 -5.49 -15.41
CA HIS A 161 27.98 -5.29 -15.71
C HIS A 161 28.84 -5.41 -14.44
N VAL A 162 28.46 -4.73 -13.36
CA VAL A 162 29.18 -4.83 -12.08
C VAL A 162 29.19 -6.27 -11.53
N ILE A 163 28.05 -6.97 -11.60
CA ILE A 163 27.95 -8.37 -11.13
C ILE A 163 28.83 -9.32 -11.94
N THR A 164 28.93 -9.12 -13.25
CA THR A 164 29.69 -9.99 -14.16
C THR A 164 31.19 -9.75 -14.12
N GLN A 165 31.64 -8.54 -13.77
CA GLN A 165 33.06 -8.23 -13.58
C GLN A 165 33.68 -8.94 -12.36
N GLU A 166 32.90 -9.20 -11.30
CA GLU A 166 33.39 -9.88 -10.11
C GLU A 166 32.94 -11.34 -10.06
N LYS A 167 33.89 -12.27 -10.20
CA LYS A 167 33.62 -13.73 -10.23
C LYS A 167 32.74 -14.21 -9.07
N THR A 168 32.96 -13.70 -7.85
CA THR A 168 32.19 -14.13 -6.67
C THR A 168 30.72 -13.69 -6.74
N LEU A 169 30.45 -12.49 -7.27
CA LEU A 169 29.10 -11.96 -7.43
C LEU A 169 28.39 -12.67 -8.58
N ALA A 170 29.09 -12.91 -9.69
CA ALA A 170 28.58 -13.67 -10.82
C ALA A 170 28.15 -15.09 -10.40
N ASP A 171 28.99 -15.79 -9.63
CA ASP A 171 28.69 -17.13 -9.11
C ASP A 171 27.46 -17.12 -8.19
N LYS A 172 27.37 -16.12 -7.28
CA LYS A 172 26.18 -15.96 -6.41
C LYS A 172 24.93 -15.67 -7.23
N ALA A 173 25.01 -14.77 -8.22
CA ALA A 173 23.89 -14.40 -9.06
C ALA A 173 23.38 -15.58 -9.88
N MET A 174 24.28 -16.36 -10.48
CA MET A 174 23.95 -17.57 -11.23
C MET A 174 23.21 -18.59 -10.36
N ARG A 175 23.69 -18.84 -9.14
CA ARG A 175 23.06 -19.76 -8.19
C ARG A 175 21.69 -19.27 -7.73
N LEU A 176 21.57 -17.98 -7.39
CA LEU A 176 20.30 -17.39 -6.98
C LEU A 176 19.26 -17.46 -8.12
N ARG A 177 19.66 -17.13 -9.35
CA ARG A 177 18.79 -17.16 -10.53
C ARG A 177 18.37 -18.58 -10.95
N SER A 178 19.09 -19.61 -10.50
CA SER A 178 18.68 -21.00 -10.71
C SER A 178 17.37 -21.36 -9.97
N ILE A 179 16.98 -20.60 -8.94
CA ILE A 179 15.74 -20.82 -8.20
C ILE A 179 14.56 -20.22 -8.98
N PRO A 180 13.58 -21.02 -9.43
CA PRO A 180 12.41 -20.48 -10.13
C PRO A 180 11.66 -19.48 -9.25
N GLY A 181 11.54 -18.25 -9.75
CA GLY A 181 10.98 -17.10 -9.04
C GLY A 181 12.00 -16.02 -8.67
N ILE A 182 13.30 -16.31 -8.64
CA ILE A 182 14.35 -15.30 -8.44
C ILE A 182 14.90 -14.86 -9.80
N GLY A 183 14.57 -13.64 -10.21
CA GLY A 183 15.10 -13.01 -11.43
C GLY A 183 16.34 -12.13 -11.18
N PRO A 184 16.86 -11.47 -12.24
CA PRO A 184 18.07 -10.63 -12.17
C PRO A 184 18.01 -9.55 -11.08
N VAL A 185 16.92 -8.78 -11.04
CA VAL A 185 16.71 -7.71 -10.03
C VAL A 185 16.66 -8.28 -8.62
N SER A 186 15.99 -9.42 -8.42
CA SER A 186 15.88 -10.04 -7.10
C SER A 186 17.22 -10.60 -6.62
N ALA A 187 17.99 -11.21 -7.52
CA ALA A 187 19.33 -11.70 -7.22
C ALA A 187 20.29 -10.55 -6.90
N ALA A 188 20.29 -9.48 -7.70
CA ALA A 188 21.11 -8.29 -7.47
C ALA A 188 20.80 -7.65 -6.12
N MET A 189 19.51 -7.48 -5.78
CA MET A 189 19.09 -6.93 -4.49
C MET A 189 19.54 -7.82 -3.33
N LEU A 190 19.42 -9.15 -3.43
CA LEU A 190 19.90 -10.07 -2.39
C LEU A 190 21.42 -10.00 -2.20
N ILE A 191 22.17 -9.86 -3.29
CA ILE A 191 23.63 -9.73 -3.24
C ILE A 191 24.05 -8.42 -2.58
N ALA A 192 23.45 -7.30 -2.99
CA ALA A 192 23.79 -5.97 -2.50
C ALA A 192 23.33 -5.73 -1.05
N GLU A 193 22.07 -6.07 -0.76
CA GLU A 193 21.44 -5.77 0.53
C GLU A 193 21.59 -6.91 1.54
N MET A 194 22.18 -8.05 1.19
CA MET A 194 22.32 -9.21 2.08
C MET A 194 23.63 -9.99 1.87
N PRO A 195 24.80 -9.34 2.08
CA PRO A 195 26.11 -9.97 1.88
C PRO A 195 26.35 -11.19 2.78
N GLU A 196 25.60 -11.30 3.88
CA GLU A 196 25.69 -12.41 4.85
C GLU A 196 24.92 -13.66 4.39
N LEU A 197 24.14 -13.57 3.30
CA LEU A 197 23.35 -14.68 2.75
C LEU A 197 24.26 -15.85 2.34
N GLY A 198 23.94 -17.05 2.82
CA GLY A 198 24.77 -18.25 2.71
C GLY A 198 25.59 -18.57 3.96
N LYS A 199 25.75 -17.63 4.90
CA LYS A 199 26.49 -17.83 6.15
C LYS A 199 25.60 -17.92 7.39
N MET A 200 24.32 -17.60 7.25
CA MET A 200 23.37 -17.51 8.37
C MET A 200 22.44 -18.72 8.47
N THR A 201 21.70 -18.81 9.57
CA THR A 201 20.62 -19.79 9.75
C THR A 201 19.39 -19.40 8.93
N SER A 202 18.49 -20.35 8.69
CA SER A 202 17.21 -20.09 8.02
C SER A 202 16.33 -19.09 8.80
N GLY A 203 16.42 -19.12 10.13
CA GLY A 203 15.73 -18.19 11.02
C GLY A 203 16.26 -16.76 10.88
N GLU A 204 17.57 -16.58 10.92
CA GLU A 204 18.23 -15.28 10.70
C GLU A 204 17.93 -14.75 9.29
N ALA A 205 17.97 -15.59 8.26
CA ALA A 205 17.64 -15.16 6.90
C ALA A 205 16.20 -14.63 6.78
N ALA A 206 15.25 -15.30 7.42
CA ALA A 206 13.86 -14.83 7.48
C ALA A 206 13.71 -13.56 8.33
N ALA A 207 14.48 -13.42 9.41
CA ALA A 207 14.43 -12.25 10.29
C ALA A 207 15.03 -11.00 9.62
N MET A 208 16.21 -11.15 8.99
CA MET A 208 16.91 -10.08 8.27
C MET A 208 16.09 -9.51 7.11
N THR A 209 15.28 -10.34 6.46
CA THR A 209 14.36 -9.90 5.39
C THR A 209 12.99 -9.44 5.91
N GLY A 210 12.77 -9.49 7.23
CA GLY A 210 11.51 -9.10 7.85
C GLY A 210 10.34 -10.02 7.48
N LEU A 211 10.62 -11.27 7.10
CA LEU A 211 9.65 -12.32 6.78
C LEU A 211 9.40 -13.26 7.97
N ALA A 212 10.09 -13.04 9.10
CA ALA A 212 9.85 -13.78 10.33
C ALA A 212 8.58 -13.31 11.06
N PRO A 213 7.66 -14.22 11.42
CA PRO A 213 6.53 -13.87 12.29
C PRO A 213 7.03 -13.52 13.68
N VAL A 214 6.88 -12.26 14.07
CA VAL A 214 7.17 -11.77 15.41
C VAL A 214 5.90 -11.79 16.27
N PRO A 215 6.01 -12.08 17.58
CA PRO A 215 4.91 -11.89 18.51
C PRO A 215 4.49 -10.42 18.51
N TYR A 216 3.19 -10.16 18.41
CA TYR A 216 2.61 -8.83 18.52
C TYR A 216 1.80 -8.79 19.81
N GLY A 217 2.39 -8.28 20.89
CA GLY A 217 1.76 -8.28 22.19
C GLY A 217 2.49 -7.42 23.21
N SER A 218 1.74 -6.93 24.19
CA SER A 218 2.28 -6.38 25.44
C SER A 218 2.11 -7.44 26.54
N GLY A 219 2.71 -7.24 27.72
CA GLY A 219 2.61 -8.21 28.84
C GLY A 219 1.17 -8.65 29.16
N THR A 220 0.18 -7.80 28.89
CA THR A 220 -1.26 -8.06 29.07
C THR A 220 -2.03 -8.44 27.80
N MET A 221 -1.45 -8.36 26.60
CA MET A 221 -2.13 -8.62 25.33
C MET A 221 -1.35 -9.62 24.46
N ARG A 222 -1.99 -10.72 24.05
CA ARG A 222 -1.45 -11.65 23.03
C ARG A 222 -2.18 -11.47 21.70
N GLY A 223 -1.57 -10.72 20.78
CA GLY A 223 -2.06 -10.55 19.41
C GLY A 223 -1.58 -11.63 18.45
N LYS A 224 -2.13 -11.62 17.23
CA LYS A 224 -1.70 -12.50 16.13
C LYS A 224 -0.27 -12.14 15.71
N ARG A 225 0.58 -13.15 15.49
CA ARG A 225 1.94 -12.92 14.98
C ARG A 225 1.90 -12.25 13.61
N MET A 226 2.75 -11.26 13.41
CA MET A 226 2.86 -10.49 12.17
C MET A 226 4.30 -10.45 11.69
N ILE A 227 4.52 -10.14 10.41
CA ILE A 227 5.85 -9.87 9.89
C ILE A 227 6.24 -8.41 10.19
N ALA A 228 7.39 -8.18 10.81
CA ALA A 228 7.89 -6.85 11.16
C ALA A 228 9.44 -6.83 11.14
N GLY A 229 10.04 -5.64 11.20
CA GLY A 229 11.50 -5.47 11.24
C GLY A 229 12.24 -5.84 9.94
N GLY A 230 13.55 -6.06 10.04
CA GLY A 230 14.39 -6.44 8.90
C GLY A 230 14.49 -5.38 7.78
N ARG A 231 15.20 -5.74 6.72
CA ARG A 231 15.46 -4.93 5.52
C ARG A 231 14.21 -4.91 4.64
N ARG A 232 13.45 -3.81 4.69
CA ARG A 232 12.13 -3.68 4.04
C ARG A 232 12.18 -3.85 2.52
N ALA A 233 13.24 -3.36 1.87
CA ALA A 233 13.43 -3.50 0.41
C ALA A 233 13.47 -4.98 -0.01
N LEU A 234 14.25 -5.81 0.71
CA LEU A 234 14.31 -7.26 0.49
C LEU A 234 12.96 -7.93 0.68
N ARG A 235 12.18 -7.51 1.67
CA ARG A 235 10.82 -8.03 1.86
C ARG A 235 9.91 -7.81 0.65
N HIS A 236 9.97 -6.61 0.07
CA HIS A 236 9.15 -6.27 -1.10
C HIS A 236 9.59 -7.07 -2.32
N VAL A 237 10.90 -7.14 -2.57
CA VAL A 237 11.48 -7.88 -3.70
C VAL A 237 11.17 -9.38 -3.59
N LEU A 238 11.35 -9.96 -2.40
CA LEU A 238 11.02 -11.37 -2.15
C LEU A 238 9.53 -11.65 -2.24
N TYR A 239 8.66 -10.69 -1.92
CA TYR A 239 7.23 -10.82 -2.14
C TYR A 239 6.90 -10.90 -3.64
N GLN A 240 7.53 -10.07 -4.48
CA GLN A 240 7.36 -10.13 -5.94
C GLN A 240 7.90 -11.45 -6.51
N ALA A 241 9.10 -11.85 -6.10
CA ALA A 241 9.70 -13.13 -6.47
C ALA A 241 8.80 -14.32 -6.06
N ALA A 242 8.18 -14.25 -4.87
CA ALA A 242 7.28 -15.28 -4.38
C ALA A 242 5.97 -15.40 -5.17
N LEU A 243 5.47 -14.32 -5.77
CA LEU A 243 4.32 -14.40 -6.67
C LEU A 243 4.63 -15.32 -7.85
N ALA A 244 5.77 -15.10 -8.53
CA ALA A 244 6.21 -15.97 -9.62
C ALA A 244 6.54 -17.39 -9.14
N ALA A 245 7.27 -17.50 -8.01
CA ALA A 245 7.67 -18.79 -7.45
C ALA A 245 6.46 -19.68 -7.09
N ALA A 246 5.38 -19.09 -6.59
CA ALA A 246 4.16 -19.83 -6.25
C ALA A 246 3.48 -20.51 -7.46
N TYR A 247 3.77 -20.08 -8.69
CA TYR A 247 3.25 -20.68 -9.92
C TYR A 247 4.27 -21.59 -10.61
N HIS A 248 5.53 -21.18 -10.69
CA HIS A 248 6.54 -21.84 -11.53
C HIS A 248 7.47 -22.79 -10.76
N ASN A 249 7.65 -22.59 -9.44
CA ASN A 249 8.46 -23.51 -8.64
C ASN A 249 7.56 -24.62 -8.07
N LEU A 250 7.69 -25.85 -8.57
CA LEU A 250 6.84 -26.97 -8.15
C LEU A 250 6.83 -27.22 -6.63
N VAL A 251 7.99 -27.06 -5.98
CA VAL A 251 8.11 -27.23 -4.51
C VAL A 251 7.31 -26.14 -3.80
N LEU A 252 7.50 -24.87 -4.18
CA LEU A 252 6.81 -23.75 -3.54
C LEU A 252 5.33 -23.66 -3.91
N LYS A 253 4.95 -24.11 -5.12
CA LYS A 253 3.57 -24.25 -5.58
C LYS A 253 2.80 -25.22 -4.68
N SER A 254 3.39 -26.37 -4.34
CA SER A 254 2.77 -27.33 -3.42
C SER A 254 2.52 -26.73 -2.02
N VAL A 255 3.48 -25.94 -1.51
CA VAL A 255 3.34 -25.22 -0.23
C VAL A 255 2.22 -24.18 -0.32
N ALA A 256 2.18 -23.42 -1.41
CA ALA A 256 1.17 -22.40 -1.64
C ALA A 256 -0.23 -23.01 -1.71
N GLN A 257 -0.39 -24.10 -2.46
CA GLN A 257 -1.67 -24.81 -2.63
C GLN A 257 -2.16 -25.39 -1.29
N ARG A 258 -1.32 -26.11 -0.56
CA ARG A 258 -1.66 -26.65 0.76
C ARG A 258 -2.09 -25.58 1.77
N LEU A 259 -1.49 -24.39 1.72
CA LEU A 259 -1.91 -23.28 2.58
C LEU A 259 -3.25 -22.67 2.13
N LYS A 260 -3.50 -22.58 0.81
CA LYS A 260 -4.79 -22.15 0.26
C LYS A 260 -5.92 -23.11 0.64
N GLU A 261 -5.70 -24.42 0.53
CA GLU A 261 -6.65 -25.48 0.91
C GLU A 261 -7.01 -25.41 2.40
N ARG A 262 -6.08 -24.98 3.25
CA ARG A 262 -6.31 -24.70 4.69
C ARG A 262 -7.02 -23.37 4.96
N GLY A 263 -7.58 -22.71 3.94
CA GLY A 263 -8.31 -21.45 4.06
C GLY A 263 -7.45 -20.24 4.45
N LYS A 264 -6.12 -20.29 4.23
CA LYS A 264 -5.26 -19.15 4.58
C LYS A 264 -5.43 -17.99 3.58
N PRO A 265 -5.46 -16.73 4.05
CA PRO A 265 -5.57 -15.57 3.16
C PRO A 265 -4.42 -15.52 2.15
N HIS A 266 -4.70 -15.08 0.91
CA HIS A 266 -3.72 -15.01 -0.19
C HIS A 266 -2.40 -14.35 0.22
N LYS A 267 -2.46 -13.19 0.88
CA LYS A 267 -1.25 -12.47 1.31
C LYS A 267 -0.39 -13.27 2.29
N LEU A 268 -1.01 -14.07 3.17
CA LEU A 268 -0.29 -14.94 4.10
C LEU A 268 0.42 -16.06 3.35
N VAL A 269 -0.25 -16.64 2.35
CA VAL A 269 0.33 -17.68 1.49
C VAL A 269 1.59 -17.16 0.80
N ILE A 270 1.52 -15.99 0.14
CA ILE A 270 2.67 -15.42 -0.56
C ILE A 270 3.80 -15.05 0.40
N VAL A 271 3.49 -14.52 1.59
CA VAL A 271 4.51 -14.27 2.64
C VAL A 271 5.20 -15.55 3.10
N ALA A 272 4.46 -16.65 3.24
CA ALA A 272 5.03 -17.95 3.58
C ALA A 272 5.94 -18.48 2.46
N VAL A 273 5.54 -18.31 1.20
CA VAL A 273 6.37 -18.63 0.03
C VAL A 273 7.64 -17.77 0.00
N ALA A 274 7.53 -16.46 0.21
CA ALA A 274 8.67 -15.54 0.28
C ALA A 274 9.65 -15.94 1.39
N ARG A 275 9.14 -16.30 2.57
CA ARG A 275 9.96 -16.81 3.68
C ARG A 275 10.68 -18.09 3.26
N ARG A 276 10.00 -19.04 2.61
CA ARG A 276 10.64 -20.28 2.15
C ARG A 276 11.68 -20.00 1.05
N LEU A 277 11.40 -19.04 0.16
CA LEU A 277 12.29 -18.62 -0.91
C LEU A 277 13.63 -18.11 -0.38
N VAL A 278 13.63 -17.20 0.62
CA VAL A 278 14.90 -16.72 1.21
C VAL A 278 15.65 -17.83 1.96
N THR A 279 14.94 -18.77 2.62
CA THR A 279 15.60 -19.90 3.27
C THR A 279 16.26 -20.84 2.27
N ILE A 280 15.64 -21.05 1.11
CA ILE A 280 16.21 -21.82 -0.01
C ILE A 280 17.43 -21.09 -0.59
N ALA A 281 17.31 -19.78 -0.86
CA ALA A 281 18.41 -18.97 -1.37
C ALA A 281 19.63 -19.03 -0.43
N ASN A 282 19.41 -18.92 0.88
CA ASN A 282 20.45 -19.07 1.88
C ASN A 282 21.09 -20.46 1.85
N ALA A 283 20.28 -21.53 1.75
CA ALA A 283 20.80 -22.90 1.70
C ALA A 283 21.63 -23.16 0.42
N ILE A 284 21.20 -22.64 -0.72
CA ILE A 284 21.91 -22.78 -2.01
C ILE A 284 23.27 -22.07 -1.97
N LEU A 285 23.31 -20.84 -1.45
CA LEU A 285 24.58 -20.12 -1.32
C LEU A 285 25.50 -20.77 -0.28
N LYS A 286 24.94 -21.40 0.76
CA LYS A 286 25.71 -22.14 1.77
C LYS A 286 26.31 -23.43 1.20
N SER A 287 25.57 -24.16 0.37
CA SER A 287 26.03 -25.43 -0.21
C SER A 287 26.90 -25.26 -1.45
N GLY A 288 26.84 -24.10 -2.11
CA GLY A 288 27.48 -23.92 -3.41
C GLY A 288 26.92 -24.87 -4.47
N ALA A 289 25.66 -25.29 -4.35
CA ALA A 289 24.95 -26.07 -5.37
C ALA A 289 24.12 -25.15 -6.27
N SER A 290 23.49 -25.72 -7.30
CA SER A 290 22.40 -25.08 -8.04
C SER A 290 21.07 -25.66 -7.59
N TRP A 291 19.97 -24.94 -7.82
CA TRP A 291 18.64 -25.43 -7.48
C TRP A 291 18.32 -26.76 -8.16
N SER A 292 17.81 -27.71 -7.38
CA SER A 292 17.29 -28.99 -7.88
C SER A 292 15.96 -29.32 -7.20
N HIS A 293 15.03 -29.93 -7.96
CA HIS A 293 13.68 -30.22 -7.49
C HIS A 293 13.60 -31.29 -6.37
N GLN A 294 14.68 -32.04 -6.14
CA GLN A 294 14.73 -33.15 -5.18
C GLN A 294 15.21 -32.74 -3.78
N SER A 295 15.73 -31.52 -3.64
CA SER A 295 16.38 -31.08 -2.40
C SER A 295 15.37 -30.42 -1.45
N GLN A 296 14.53 -31.19 -0.76
CA GLN A 296 13.94 -30.89 0.57
C GLN A 296 12.68 -31.74 0.82
N THR A 297 12.86 -32.90 1.46
CA THR A 297 11.87 -33.44 2.41
C THR A 297 11.98 -32.68 3.74
#